data_AF-Q7NZH3-F1
#
_entry.id   AF-Q7NZH3-F1
#
_cell.length_a   1.000
_cell.length_b   1.000
_cell.length_c   1.000
_cell.angle_alpha   90.00
_cell.angle_beta   90.00
_cell.angle_gamma   90.00
#
_symmetry.space_group_name_H-M   'P 1'
#
loop_
_entity.id
_entity.type
_entity.pdbx_description
1 polymer ?
#
loop_
_entity_poly.entity_id
_entity_poly.type
_entity_poly.pdbx_seq_one_letter_code
_entity_poly.pdbx_strand_id
1 'polypeptide(L)'
;MNSIRNFFKTFLLVELVKGLMVTGRYFFARKITVQFPEEKTPISPRFRGLHAQRRYANGEERCIACKLCEAVCPAMAISIESEQREDGTRRTSRYDIDLTKCIFCGFCEEACPVDAIVETHIFEYHGEKRGDLYYTKPMLLAIGDKYEAEIAANKAADAKYR
;
A
#
# COMPACT_ATOMS: atom_id res chain seq x y z
N MET A 1 26.20 -37.40 -27.16
CA MET A 1 25.66 -37.59 -25.78
C MET A 1 24.35 -36.85 -25.54
N ASN A 2 24.27 -35.52 -25.79
CA ASN A 2 23.09 -34.71 -25.44
C ASN A 2 21.79 -35.14 -26.14
N SER A 3 21.84 -35.56 -27.40
CA SER A 3 20.66 -35.99 -28.16
C SER A 3 20.01 -37.25 -27.56
N ILE A 4 20.81 -38.24 -27.18
CA ILE A 4 20.35 -39.47 -26.51
C ILE A 4 19.69 -39.13 -25.16
N ARG A 5 20.32 -38.25 -24.37
CA ARG A 5 19.76 -37.82 -23.07
C ARG A 5 18.41 -37.11 -23.23
N ASN A 6 18.26 -36.27 -24.26
CA ASN A 6 17.00 -35.58 -24.55
C ASN A 6 15.92 -36.57 -25.03
N PHE A 7 16.27 -37.53 -25.89
CA PHE A 7 15.35 -38.59 -26.31
C PHE A 7 14.78 -39.36 -25.10
N PHE A 8 15.63 -39.79 -24.17
CA PHE A 8 15.18 -40.46 -22.94
C PHE A 8 14.36 -39.55 -22.02
N LYS A 9 14.73 -38.28 -21.86
CA LYS A 9 13.94 -37.31 -21.06
C LYS A 9 12.53 -37.12 -21.60
N THR A 10 12.40 -37.00 -22.92
CA THR A 10 11.11 -36.81 -23.59
C THR A 10 10.28 -38.09 -23.57
N PHE A 11 10.88 -39.25 -23.89
CA PHE A 11 10.17 -40.53 -23.94
C PHE A 11 9.69 -41.00 -22.56
N LEU A 12 10.54 -40.88 -21.52
CA LEU A 12 10.16 -41.24 -20.15
C LEU A 12 9.35 -40.15 -19.44
N LEU A 13 9.04 -39.04 -20.12
CA LEU A 13 8.24 -37.94 -19.56
C LEU A 13 8.75 -37.48 -18.19
N VAL A 14 10.07 -37.51 -17.99
CA VAL A 14 10.68 -37.30 -16.66
C VAL A 14 10.33 -35.92 -16.11
N GLU A 15 10.25 -34.90 -16.99
CA GLU A 15 9.85 -33.55 -16.59
C GLU A 15 8.37 -33.46 -16.19
N LEU A 16 7.48 -34.26 -16.79
CA LEU A 16 6.08 -34.37 -16.37
C LEU A 16 5.98 -35.00 -14.98
N VAL A 17 6.70 -36.11 -14.75
CA VAL A 17 6.70 -36.79 -13.44
C VAL A 17 7.25 -35.89 -12.34
N LYS A 18 8.32 -35.13 -12.62
CA LYS A 18 8.82 -34.12 -11.68
C LYS A 18 7.77 -33.06 -11.36
N GLY A 19 7.07 -32.55 -12.37
CA GLY A 19 5.95 -31.61 -12.18
C GLY A 19 4.84 -32.22 -11.32
N LEU A 20 4.40 -33.44 -11.64
CA LEU A 20 3.39 -34.17 -10.90
C LEU A 20 3.80 -34.47 -9.45
N MET A 21 5.07 -34.72 -9.19
CA MET A 21 5.58 -34.91 -7.82
C MET A 21 5.46 -33.62 -6.99
N VAL A 22 5.70 -32.45 -7.59
CA VAL A 22 5.46 -31.15 -6.93
C VAL A 22 3.97 -30.96 -6.67
N THR A 23 3.11 -31.21 -7.66
CA THR A 23 1.65 -31.13 -7.50
C THR A 23 1.16 -32.08 -6.41
N GLY A 24 1.60 -33.34 -6.41
CA GLY A 24 1.26 -34.34 -5.40
C GLY A 24 1.71 -33.94 -4.00
N ARG A 25 2.92 -33.35 -3.87
CA ARG A 25 3.40 -32.82 -2.60
C ARG A 25 2.48 -31.75 -2.03
N TYR A 26 2.02 -30.80 -2.86
CA TYR A 26 1.10 -29.74 -2.40
C TYR A 26 -0.33 -30.21 -2.20
N PHE A 27 -0.78 -31.23 -2.96
CA PHE A 27 -2.11 -31.82 -2.80
C PHE A 27 -2.31 -32.43 -1.41
N PHE A 28 -1.31 -33.17 -0.92
CA PHE A 28 -1.33 -33.76 0.43
C PHE A 28 -0.77 -32.85 1.53
N ALA A 29 -0.29 -31.65 1.19
CA ALA A 29 0.13 -30.68 2.19
C ALA A 29 -1.06 -30.20 3.04
N ARG A 30 -0.74 -29.73 4.25
CA ARG A 30 -1.71 -29.02 5.10
C ARG A 30 -2.07 -27.70 4.43
N LYS A 31 -3.35 -27.34 4.54
CA LYS A 31 -3.90 -26.14 3.92
C LYS A 31 -3.56 -24.97 4.83
N ILE A 32 -3.00 -23.91 4.27
CA ILE A 32 -2.62 -22.67 4.99
C ILE A 32 -3.75 -21.62 4.95
N THR A 33 -4.91 -22.00 4.46
CA THR A 33 -6.06 -21.12 4.27
C THR A 33 -6.67 -20.74 5.62
N VAL A 34 -6.93 -19.45 5.81
CA VAL A 34 -7.71 -18.90 6.92
C VAL A 34 -9.16 -18.67 6.47
N GLN A 35 -10.11 -18.68 7.40
CA GLN A 35 -11.50 -18.32 7.11
C GLN A 35 -11.68 -16.81 7.22
N PHE A 36 -11.69 -16.13 6.09
CA PHE A 36 -11.95 -14.69 6.04
C PHE A 36 -13.47 -14.46 5.97
N PRO A 37 -14.05 -13.55 6.77
CA PRO A 37 -13.41 -12.47 7.52
C PRO A 37 -13.07 -12.76 8.99
N GLU A 38 -13.42 -13.93 9.54
CA GLU A 38 -13.29 -14.25 10.97
C GLU A 38 -11.83 -14.32 11.44
N GLU A 39 -10.96 -14.84 10.59
CA GLU A 39 -9.53 -14.99 10.82
C GLU A 39 -8.75 -14.25 9.72
N LYS A 40 -7.85 -13.36 10.14
CA LYS A 40 -7.00 -12.57 9.25
C LYS A 40 -5.54 -12.96 9.41
N THR A 41 -4.81 -12.96 8.31
CA THR A 41 -3.36 -13.19 8.34
C THR A 41 -2.63 -12.02 9.00
N PRO A 42 -1.51 -12.26 9.70
CA PRO A 42 -0.72 -11.19 10.29
C PRO A 42 -0.21 -10.23 9.21
N ILE A 43 -0.33 -8.92 9.46
CA ILE A 43 0.06 -7.88 8.53
C ILE A 43 1.34 -7.21 9.04
N SER A 44 2.34 -7.08 8.17
CA SER A 44 3.61 -6.44 8.54
C SER A 44 3.44 -4.92 8.72
N PRO A 45 4.23 -4.25 9.58
CA PRO A 45 4.22 -2.78 9.72
C PRO A 45 4.46 -1.98 8.42
N ARG A 46 5.00 -2.64 7.39
CA ARG A 46 5.31 -2.08 6.05
C ARG A 46 4.18 -2.21 5.02
N PHE A 47 3.01 -2.68 5.44
CA PHE A 47 1.92 -2.92 4.52
C PHE A 47 1.44 -1.61 3.89
N ARG A 48 1.13 -1.67 2.59
CA ARG A 48 0.76 -0.52 1.76
C ARG A 48 -0.72 -0.56 1.43
N GLY A 49 -1.55 -0.06 2.34
CA GLY A 49 -3.02 -0.03 2.20
C GLY A 49 -3.57 1.36 1.91
N LEU A 50 -4.77 1.62 2.44
CA LEU A 50 -5.48 2.89 2.27
C LEU A 50 -4.64 4.05 2.78
N HIS A 51 -4.61 5.13 2.02
CA HIS A 51 -3.82 6.30 2.36
C HIS A 51 -4.48 7.10 3.50
N ALA A 52 -3.67 7.68 4.37
CA ALA A 52 -4.10 8.55 5.46
C ALA A 52 -3.22 9.78 5.56
N GLN A 53 -3.82 10.93 5.86
CA GLN A 53 -3.07 12.15 6.17
C GLN A 53 -2.99 12.35 7.68
N ARG A 54 -1.78 12.55 8.18
CA ARG A 54 -1.50 12.68 9.61
C ARG A 54 -1.54 14.14 10.07
N ARG A 55 -1.82 14.31 11.36
CA ARG A 55 -1.70 15.58 12.08
C ARG A 55 -0.53 15.58 13.06
N TYR A 56 -0.08 16.76 13.43
CA TYR A 56 0.77 16.95 14.60
C TYR A 56 -0.07 16.88 15.88
N ALA A 57 0.59 16.75 17.03
CA ALA A 57 -0.08 16.71 18.33
C ALA A 57 -0.86 17.99 18.66
N ASN A 58 -0.54 19.12 18.02
CA ASN A 58 -1.29 20.38 18.15
C ASN A 58 -2.56 20.44 17.27
N GLY A 59 -2.86 19.38 16.50
CA GLY A 59 -4.03 19.30 15.61
C GLY A 59 -3.81 19.88 14.21
N GLU A 60 -2.66 20.50 13.93
CA GLU A 60 -2.35 20.95 12.58
C GLU A 60 -2.05 19.77 11.65
N GLU A 61 -2.44 19.87 10.38
CA GLU A 61 -2.01 18.91 9.38
C GLU A 61 -0.50 18.96 9.18
N ARG A 62 0.12 17.80 8.96
CA ARG A 62 1.56 17.73 8.70
C ARG A 62 1.94 18.23 7.32
N CYS A 63 1.03 18.21 6.36
CA CYS A 63 1.34 18.55 4.98
C CYS A 63 1.79 20.02 4.84
N ILE A 64 2.95 20.22 4.21
CA ILE A 64 3.54 21.55 3.91
C ILE A 64 3.36 21.96 2.44
N ALA A 65 2.50 21.25 1.71
CA ALA A 65 2.18 21.53 0.31
C ALA A 65 3.41 21.67 -0.61
N CYS A 66 4.44 20.85 -0.41
CA CYS A 66 5.65 20.84 -1.25
C CYS A 66 5.44 20.20 -2.63
N LYS A 67 4.33 19.48 -2.82
CA LYS A 67 3.95 18.75 -4.05
C LYS A 67 4.92 17.64 -4.49
N LEU A 68 5.83 17.21 -3.62
CA LEU A 68 6.73 16.08 -3.93
C LEU A 68 5.98 14.76 -4.15
N CYS A 69 4.93 14.50 -3.36
CA CYS A 69 4.09 13.31 -3.52
C CYS A 69 3.31 13.30 -4.85
N GLU A 70 2.87 14.46 -5.33
CA GLU A 70 2.25 14.60 -6.65
C GLU A 70 3.28 14.35 -7.76
N ALA A 71 4.47 14.94 -7.64
CA ALA A 71 5.54 14.81 -8.63
C ALA A 71 6.12 13.39 -8.73
N VAL A 72 6.22 12.66 -7.61
CA VAL A 72 6.79 11.31 -7.57
C VAL A 72 5.79 10.23 -7.98
N CYS A 73 4.49 10.54 -8.06
CA CYS A 73 3.45 9.54 -8.30
C CYS A 73 3.52 9.01 -9.75
N PRO A 74 3.89 7.72 -9.96
CA PRO A 74 4.02 7.18 -11.31
C PRO A 74 2.67 7.01 -12.01
N ALA A 75 1.59 6.87 -11.25
CA ALA A 75 0.23 6.71 -11.77
C ALA A 75 -0.52 8.04 -11.95
N MET A 76 0.09 9.18 -11.61
CA MET A 76 -0.55 10.51 -11.62
C MET A 76 -1.91 10.51 -10.89
N ALA A 77 -1.96 9.80 -9.76
CA ALA A 77 -3.18 9.60 -8.96
C ALA A 77 -3.44 10.74 -7.96
N ILE A 78 -2.45 11.59 -7.70
CA ILE A 78 -2.49 12.61 -6.66
C ILE A 78 -2.64 13.99 -7.31
N SER A 79 -3.51 14.83 -6.76
CA SER A 79 -3.67 16.23 -7.19
C SER A 79 -3.65 17.16 -5.98
N ILE A 80 -2.74 18.13 -5.98
CA ILE A 80 -2.54 19.02 -4.82
C ILE A 80 -2.62 20.48 -5.25
N GLU A 81 -3.43 21.26 -4.54
CA GLU A 81 -3.48 22.72 -4.66
C GLU A 81 -3.05 23.34 -3.34
N SER A 82 -2.42 24.52 -3.41
CA SER A 82 -1.83 25.16 -2.25
C SER A 82 -2.07 26.65 -2.23
N GLU A 83 -2.26 27.16 -1.03
CA GLU A 83 -2.54 28.56 -0.74
C GLU A 83 -1.61 29.04 0.37
N GLN A 84 -1.36 30.35 0.40
CA GLN A 84 -0.61 30.99 1.46
C GLN A 84 -1.57 31.38 2.59
N ARG A 85 -1.26 30.97 3.82
CA ARG A 85 -1.98 31.40 5.03
C ARG A 85 -1.56 32.80 5.45
N GLU A 86 -2.31 33.39 6.38
CA GLU A 86 -2.04 34.69 6.99
C GLU A 86 -0.67 34.77 7.69
N ASP A 87 -0.17 33.64 8.21
CA ASP A 87 1.17 33.53 8.81
C ASP A 87 2.32 33.51 7.78
N GLY A 88 1.99 33.63 6.49
CA GLY A 88 2.94 33.55 5.37
C GLY A 88 3.35 32.14 5.00
N THR A 89 2.92 31.11 5.73
CA THR A 89 3.24 29.71 5.43
C THR A 89 2.34 29.16 4.33
N ARG A 90 2.87 28.23 3.54
CA ARG A 90 2.11 27.57 2.47
C ARG A 90 1.46 26.30 2.98
N ARG A 91 0.15 26.15 2.76
CA ARG A 91 -0.64 24.97 3.17
C ARG A 91 -1.50 24.44 2.03
N THR A 92 -1.98 23.21 2.17
CA THR A 92 -2.81 22.59 1.11
C THR A 92 -4.22 23.13 1.18
N SER A 93 -4.76 23.64 0.08
CA SER A 93 -6.20 23.92 -0.05
C SER A 93 -6.94 22.66 -0.51
N ARG A 94 -6.31 21.90 -1.41
CA ARG A 94 -6.80 20.64 -1.95
C ARG A 94 -5.71 19.57 -1.91
N TYR A 95 -6.10 18.36 -1.54
CA TYR A 95 -5.24 17.18 -1.63
C TYR A 95 -6.15 15.98 -1.92
N ASP A 96 -6.20 15.56 -3.17
CA ASP A 96 -7.04 14.46 -3.60
C ASP A 96 -6.19 13.29 -4.10
N ILE A 97 -6.64 12.07 -3.81
CA ILE A 97 -6.03 10.82 -4.29
C ILE A 97 -7.11 9.99 -4.98
N ASP A 98 -6.86 9.68 -6.25
CA ASP A 98 -7.66 8.75 -7.04
C ASP A 98 -7.19 7.32 -6.80
N LEU A 99 -7.85 6.59 -5.90
CA LEU A 99 -7.49 5.20 -5.58
C LEU A 99 -7.79 4.23 -6.73
N THR A 100 -8.54 4.65 -7.75
CA THR A 100 -8.72 3.85 -8.96
C THR A 100 -7.47 3.85 -9.85
N LYS A 101 -6.60 4.84 -9.67
CA LYS A 101 -5.30 4.96 -10.36
C LYS A 101 -4.14 4.53 -9.49
N CYS A 102 -4.26 4.68 -8.17
CA CYS A 102 -3.19 4.37 -7.24
C CYS A 102 -2.74 2.90 -7.37
N ILE A 103 -1.44 2.69 -7.52
CA ILE A 103 -0.82 1.36 -7.61
C ILE A 103 -0.15 0.91 -6.30
N PHE A 104 -0.39 1.62 -5.19
CA PHE A 104 0.14 1.31 -3.85
C PHE A 104 1.66 1.08 -3.82
N CYS A 105 2.41 1.90 -4.58
CA CYS A 105 3.88 1.86 -4.59
C CYS A 105 4.51 2.50 -3.34
N GLY A 106 3.75 3.37 -2.66
CA GLY A 106 4.13 4.22 -1.52
C GLY A 106 5.37 5.10 -1.67
N PHE A 107 5.75 5.46 -2.89
CA PHE A 107 6.71 6.53 -3.12
C PHE A 107 6.21 7.89 -2.58
N CYS A 108 4.91 8.09 -2.50
CA CYS A 108 4.31 9.29 -1.92
C CYS A 108 4.63 9.43 -0.42
N GLU A 109 4.62 8.33 0.33
CA GLU A 109 5.01 8.26 1.74
C GLU A 109 6.52 8.46 1.91
N GLU A 110 7.33 7.76 1.10
CA GLU A 110 8.79 7.86 1.16
C GLU A 110 9.31 9.26 0.78
N ALA A 111 8.68 9.91 -0.19
CA ALA A 111 9.05 11.26 -0.61
C ALA A 111 8.57 12.36 0.36
N CYS A 112 7.73 12.04 1.35
CA CYS A 112 7.16 13.05 2.24
C CYS A 112 8.15 13.46 3.34
N PRO A 113 8.68 14.70 3.34
CA PRO A 113 9.72 15.10 4.31
C PRO A 113 9.18 15.28 5.73
N VAL A 114 7.87 15.38 5.87
CA VAL A 114 7.15 15.69 7.12
C VAL A 114 6.24 14.54 7.57
N ASP A 115 6.32 13.40 6.88
CA ASP A 115 5.52 12.19 7.13
C ASP A 115 4.01 12.51 7.20
N ALA A 116 3.55 13.32 6.25
CA ALA A 116 2.16 13.79 6.19
C ALA A 116 1.22 12.78 5.55
N ILE A 117 1.65 12.12 4.49
CA ILE A 117 0.88 11.07 3.80
C ILE A 117 1.52 9.72 4.12
N VAL A 118 0.70 8.76 4.53
CA VAL A 118 1.15 7.40 4.88
C VAL A 118 0.17 6.37 4.33
N GLU A 119 0.66 5.19 4.01
CA GLU A 119 -0.17 4.02 3.69
C GLU A 119 -0.44 3.23 4.97
N THR A 120 -1.71 2.90 5.21
CA THR A 120 -2.16 2.21 6.43
C THR A 120 -2.28 0.69 6.23
N HIS A 121 -2.66 -0.02 7.28
CA HIS A 121 -2.98 -1.46 7.25
C HIS A 121 -4.38 -1.76 6.72
N ILE A 122 -5.14 -0.74 6.33
CA ILE A 122 -6.52 -0.88 5.89
C ILE A 122 -6.52 -1.31 4.42
N PHE A 123 -6.91 -2.55 4.15
CA PHE A 123 -7.13 -3.06 2.79
C PHE A 123 -8.61 -3.38 2.52
N GLU A 124 -9.45 -3.30 3.55
CA GLU A 124 -10.88 -3.60 3.51
C GLU A 124 -11.67 -2.31 3.30
N TYR A 125 -11.55 -1.74 2.10
CA TYR A 125 -12.35 -0.61 1.66
C TYR A 125 -12.96 -0.92 0.29
N HIS A 126 -14.17 -0.44 0.06
CA HIS A 126 -14.87 -0.61 -1.21
C HIS A 126 -15.59 0.68 -1.58
N GLY A 127 -15.85 0.84 -2.88
CA GLY A 127 -16.74 1.88 -3.40
C GLY A 127 -17.97 1.24 -4.01
N GLU A 128 -19.15 1.75 -3.69
CA GLU A 128 -20.42 1.28 -4.24
C GLU A 128 -20.88 2.16 -5.40
N LYS A 129 -20.43 3.42 -5.41
CA LYS A 129 -20.76 4.44 -6.40
C LYS A 129 -19.50 5.02 -7.02
N ARG A 130 -19.68 5.60 -8.22
CA ARG A 130 -18.59 6.31 -8.90
C ARG A 130 -18.19 7.53 -8.06
N GLY A 131 -16.92 7.59 -7.70
CA GLY A 131 -16.35 8.66 -6.88
C GLY A 131 -16.05 8.24 -5.44
N ASP A 132 -16.57 7.11 -4.96
CA ASP A 132 -16.29 6.64 -3.58
C ASP A 132 -14.79 6.35 -3.36
N LEU A 133 -14.09 5.96 -4.43
CA LEU A 133 -12.64 5.71 -4.43
C LEU A 133 -11.81 6.96 -4.77
N TYR A 134 -12.44 8.14 -4.86
CA TYR A 134 -11.75 9.42 -5.00
C TYR A 134 -11.67 10.09 -3.63
N TYR A 135 -10.53 9.93 -2.96
CA TYR A 135 -10.36 10.35 -1.59
C TYR A 135 -9.91 11.80 -1.52
N THR A 136 -10.76 12.63 -0.92
CA THR A 136 -10.49 14.04 -0.70
C THR A 136 -9.68 14.27 0.57
N LYS A 137 -9.09 15.46 0.69
CA LYS A 137 -8.30 15.85 1.87
C LYS A 137 -9.01 15.62 3.21
N PRO A 138 -10.28 16.02 3.41
CA PRO A 138 -11.00 15.74 4.66
C PRO A 138 -11.14 14.24 4.94
N MET A 139 -11.36 13.41 3.92
CA MET A 139 -11.45 11.96 4.07
C MET A 139 -10.12 11.36 4.52
N LEU A 140 -9.02 11.79 3.89
CA LEU A 140 -7.67 11.33 4.23
C LEU A 140 -7.27 11.72 5.66
N LEU A 141 -7.61 12.95 6.08
CA LEU A 141 -7.37 13.41 7.45
C LEU A 141 -8.25 12.65 8.45
N ALA A 142 -9.51 12.36 8.13
CA ALA A 142 -10.39 11.58 8.99
C ALA A 142 -9.87 10.15 9.23
N ILE A 143 -9.25 9.53 8.22
CA ILE A 143 -8.58 8.23 8.39
C ILE A 143 -7.36 8.39 9.30
N GLY A 144 -6.52 9.41 9.07
CA GLY A 144 -5.37 9.68 9.94
C GLY A 144 -5.79 9.88 11.39
N ASP A 145 -6.79 10.72 11.64
CA ASP A 145 -7.31 11.01 12.98
C ASP A 145 -7.85 9.73 13.67
N LYS A 146 -8.47 8.83 12.90
CA LYS A 146 -9.01 7.56 13.43
C LYS A 146 -7.93 6.51 13.72
N TYR A 147 -6.85 6.46 12.94
CA TYR A 147 -5.85 5.39 12.98
C TYR A 147 -4.45 5.85 13.40
N GLU A 148 -4.29 7.09 13.87
CA GLU A 148 -2.97 7.69 14.21
C GLU A 148 -2.15 6.85 15.20
N ALA A 149 -2.80 6.25 16.21
CA ALA A 149 -2.11 5.41 17.20
C ALA A 149 -1.49 4.15 16.56
N GLU A 150 -2.23 3.51 15.65
CA GLU A 150 -1.76 2.33 14.92
C GLU A 150 -0.64 2.72 13.93
N ILE A 151 -0.86 3.79 13.15
CA ILE A 151 0.13 4.34 12.23
C ILE A 151 1.44 4.65 12.97
N ALA A 152 1.37 5.33 14.11
CA ALA A 152 2.53 5.69 14.91
C ALA A 152 3.28 4.46 15.44
N ALA A 153 2.55 3.44 15.92
CA ALA A 153 3.13 2.18 16.39
C ALA A 153 3.84 1.42 15.25
N ASN A 154 3.21 1.34 14.07
CA ASN A 154 3.79 0.67 12.91
C ASN A 154 5.04 1.40 12.39
N LYS A 155 5.01 2.74 12.35
CA LYS A 155 6.17 3.57 12.02
C LYS A 155 7.32 3.37 13.01
N ALA A 156 7.02 3.33 14.30
CA ALA A 156 8.03 3.07 15.34
C ALA A 156 8.66 1.68 15.19
N ALA A 157 7.86 0.66 14.84
CA ALA A 157 8.36 -0.69 14.59
C ALA A 157 9.23 -0.79 13.32
N ASP A 158 8.90 -0.01 12.28
CA ASP A 158 9.63 0.01 11.01
C ASP A 158 10.89 0.91 11.02
N ALA A 159 10.99 1.86 11.96
CA ALA A 159 12.04 2.88 12.00
C ALA A 159 13.48 2.33 11.98
N LYS A 160 13.71 1.09 12.41
CA LYS A 160 15.04 0.45 12.37
C LYS A 160 15.54 0.17 10.94
N TYR A 161 14.62 0.07 9.98
CA TYR A 161 14.89 -0.38 8.62
C TYR A 161 14.71 0.70 7.56
N ARG A 162 14.43 1.94 7.98
CA ARG A 162 14.37 3.15 7.16
C ARG A 162 15.54 4.05 7.53
#